data_AF-A0A4Y2ES31-F1
#
_entry.id   AF-A0A4Y2ES31-F1
#
_cell.length_a   1.000
_cell.length_b   1.000
_cell.length_c   1.000
_cell.angle_alpha   90.00
_cell.angle_beta   90.00
_cell.angle_gamma   90.00
#
_symmetry.space_group_name_H-M   'P 1'
#
loop_
_entity.id
_entity.type
_entity.pdbx_description
1 polymer ?
#
loop_
_entity_poly.entity_id
_entity_poly.type
_entity_poly.pdbx_seq_one_letter_code
_entity_poly.pdbx_strand_id
1 'polypeptide(L)'
;METRLFGLTMIDCRHLAFQLAEKNNLIHPFNRDMQMAGDWMKYFLSRHPELALRKPEATFGARAMGFNRSNVIRIFDFLKDVVDKHKLTQDRIYNSDETGISINPKGHSKIIATGGKCQVAALKSADRG
;
A
#
# COMPACT_ATOMS: atom_id res chain seq x y z
N MET A 1 -12.58 -4.76 0.80
CA MET A 1 -11.38 -4.82 1.67
C MET A 1 -10.33 -3.82 1.23
N GLU A 2 -9.98 -3.76 -0.07
CA GLU A 2 -9.08 -2.75 -0.63
C GLU A 2 -9.54 -1.29 -0.36
N THR A 3 -10.85 -1.02 -0.45
CA THR A 3 -11.45 0.29 -0.10
C THR A 3 -11.32 0.68 1.37
N ARG A 4 -10.99 -0.28 2.25
CA ARG A 4 -10.74 -0.06 3.69
C ARG A 4 -9.24 -0.10 4.04
N LEU A 5 -8.35 -0.15 3.04
CA LEU A 5 -6.89 -0.13 3.21
C LEU A 5 -6.31 -1.33 3.97
N PHE A 6 -7.09 -2.42 4.10
CA PHE A 6 -6.66 -3.72 4.57
C PHE A 6 -6.35 -4.61 3.35
N GLY A 7 -5.07 -4.79 3.06
CA GLY A 7 -4.62 -5.65 1.97
C GLY A 7 -4.60 -7.12 2.41
N LEU A 8 -5.17 -8.00 1.60
CA LEU A 8 -5.05 -9.45 1.78
C LEU A 8 -3.69 -9.90 1.25
N THR A 9 -2.91 -10.60 2.08
CA THR A 9 -1.68 -11.24 1.62
C THR A 9 -1.99 -12.57 0.93
N MET A 10 -0.99 -13.10 0.23
CA MET A 10 -1.06 -14.46 -0.33
C MET A 10 -1.36 -15.50 0.75
N ILE A 11 -0.82 -15.33 1.95
CA ILE A 11 -1.00 -16.27 3.06
C ILE A 11 -2.47 -16.23 3.53
N ASP A 12 -3.02 -15.04 3.70
CA ASP A 12 -4.42 -14.87 4.12
C ASP A 12 -5.39 -15.51 3.14
N CYS A 13 -5.18 -15.29 1.84
CA CYS A 13 -6.02 -15.92 0.81
C CYS A 13 -5.92 -17.44 0.79
N ARG A 14 -4.74 -18.01 1.07
CA ARG A 14 -4.57 -19.46 1.18
C ARG A 14 -5.31 -20.06 2.36
N HIS A 15 -5.33 -19.38 3.51
CA HIS A 15 -6.11 -19.80 4.68
C HIS A 15 -7.62 -19.66 4.43
N LEU A 16 -8.06 -18.55 3.83
CA LEU A 16 -9.46 -18.34 3.49
C LEU A 16 -9.99 -19.40 2.53
N ALA A 17 -9.20 -19.77 1.51
CA ALA A 17 -9.57 -20.83 0.57
C ALA A 17 -9.71 -22.20 1.25
N PHE A 18 -8.83 -22.52 2.20
CA PHE A 18 -8.93 -23.74 3.00
C PHE A 18 -10.21 -23.74 3.86
N GLN A 19 -10.44 -22.67 4.62
CA GLN A 19 -11.63 -22.53 5.47
C GLN A 19 -12.93 -22.61 4.68
N LEU A 20 -12.97 -22.01 3.48
CA LEU A 20 -14.14 -22.07 2.62
C LEU A 20 -14.41 -23.50 2.14
N ALA A 21 -13.36 -24.26 1.82
CA ALA A 21 -13.50 -25.61 1.31
C ALA A 21 -13.94 -26.59 2.42
N GLU A 22 -13.38 -26.48 3.62
CA GLU A 22 -13.82 -27.24 4.81
C GLU A 22 -15.27 -26.88 5.18
N LYS A 23 -15.62 -25.59 5.23
CA LYS A 23 -16.99 -25.15 5.56
C LYS A 23 -18.04 -25.63 4.57
N ASN A 24 -17.68 -25.76 3.30
CA ASN A 24 -18.56 -26.25 2.24
C ASN A 24 -18.46 -27.77 2.04
N ASN A 25 -17.72 -28.49 2.90
CA ASN A 25 -17.49 -29.94 2.80
C ASN A 25 -16.99 -30.40 1.42
N LEU A 26 -16.15 -29.58 0.77
CA LEU A 26 -15.59 -29.88 -0.53
C LEU A 26 -14.38 -30.81 -0.38
N ILE A 27 -14.28 -31.82 -1.24
CA ILE A 27 -13.07 -32.65 -1.32
C ILE A 27 -11.95 -31.78 -1.92
N HIS A 28 -10.86 -31.60 -1.18
CA HIS A 28 -9.73 -30.78 -1.62
C HIS A 28 -8.36 -31.39 -1.26
N PRO A 29 -7.33 -31.16 -2.09
CA PRO A 29 -5.96 -31.62 -1.84
C PRO A 29 -5.14 -30.66 -0.94
N PHE A 30 -5.81 -29.75 -0.21
CA PHE A 30 -5.12 -28.76 0.62
C PHE A 30 -4.43 -29.37 1.83
N ASN A 31 -3.37 -28.70 2.31
CA ASN A 31 -2.62 -29.15 3.46
C ASN A 31 -3.42 -28.88 4.74
N ARG A 32 -3.79 -29.95 5.46
CA ARG A 32 -4.58 -29.90 6.70
C ARG A 32 -3.76 -29.50 7.93
N ASP A 33 -2.47 -29.84 7.97
CA ASP A 33 -1.58 -29.49 9.08
C ASP A 33 -1.32 -27.99 9.14
N MET A 34 -1.10 -27.38 7.97
CA MET A 34 -0.89 -25.94 7.84
C MET A 34 -2.20 -25.15 7.65
N GLN A 35 -3.33 -25.84 7.39
CA GLN A 35 -4.63 -25.24 7.07
C GLN A 35 -4.56 -24.22 5.92
N MET A 36 -3.87 -24.59 4.83
CA MET A 36 -3.56 -23.68 3.72
C MET A 36 -3.75 -24.34 2.35
N ALA A 37 -4.33 -23.58 1.43
CA ALA A 37 -4.40 -23.91 0.02
C ALA A 37 -3.07 -23.56 -0.69
N GLY A 38 -2.11 -24.48 -0.77
CA GLY A 38 -0.76 -24.24 -1.29
C GLY A 38 -0.67 -23.65 -2.72
N ASP A 39 -0.54 -24.53 -3.73
CA ASP A 39 -0.40 -24.14 -5.14
C ASP A 39 -1.67 -23.57 -5.76
N TRP A 40 -2.81 -23.82 -5.13
CA TRP A 40 -4.12 -23.29 -5.54
C TRP A 40 -4.07 -21.79 -5.84
N MET A 41 -3.35 -21.01 -5.02
CA MET A 41 -3.26 -19.56 -5.17
C MET A 41 -2.56 -19.14 -6.48
N LYS A 42 -1.58 -19.93 -6.96
CA LYS A 42 -0.89 -19.66 -8.23
C LYS A 42 -1.85 -19.85 -9.40
N TYR A 43 -2.61 -20.93 -9.41
CA TYR A 43 -3.63 -21.21 -10.43
C TYR A 43 -4.83 -20.27 -10.35
N PHE A 44 -5.17 -19.79 -9.15
CA PHE A 44 -6.20 -18.78 -8.96
C PHE A 44 -5.82 -17.45 -9.62
N LEU A 45 -4.61 -16.93 -9.35
CA LEU A 45 -4.13 -15.70 -9.99
C LEU A 45 -3.97 -15.85 -11.51
N SER A 46 -3.61 -17.04 -12.00
CA SER A 46 -3.53 -17.29 -13.44
C SER A 46 -4.88 -17.24 -14.16
N ARG A 47 -5.99 -17.53 -13.45
CA ARG A 47 -7.36 -17.49 -14.00
C ARG A 47 -7.99 -16.11 -13.89
N HIS A 48 -7.46 -15.28 -12.99
CA HIS A 48 -7.99 -13.96 -12.66
C HIS A 48 -6.94 -12.87 -12.97
N PRO A 49 -6.70 -12.54 -14.25
CA PRO A 49 -5.72 -11.51 -14.64
C PRO A 49 -6.08 -10.11 -14.14
N GLU A 50 -7.33 -9.89 -13.72
CA GLU A 50 -7.79 -8.72 -13.01
C GLU A 50 -7.23 -8.60 -11.58
N LEU A 51 -6.51 -9.59 -11.07
CA LEU A 51 -5.86 -9.56 -9.76
C LEU A 51 -4.34 -9.58 -9.92
N ALA A 52 -3.66 -8.67 -9.24
CA ALA A 52 -2.22 -8.56 -9.27
C ALA A 52 -1.63 -8.53 -7.86
N LEU A 53 -0.46 -9.14 -7.72
CA LEU A 53 0.32 -9.09 -6.49
C LEU A 53 1.17 -7.81 -6.47
N ARG A 54 0.89 -6.89 -5.55
CA ARG A 54 1.54 -5.57 -5.47
C ARG A 54 2.26 -5.39 -4.15
N LYS A 55 3.40 -4.71 -4.17
CA LYS A 55 4.01 -4.19 -2.94
C LYS A 55 3.24 -2.92 -2.58
N PRO A 56 2.60 -2.82 -1.40
CA PRO A 56 1.97 -1.58 -1.02
C PRO A 56 3.07 -0.54 -0.79
N GLU A 57 2.89 0.64 -1.38
CA GLU A 57 3.75 1.76 -1.05
C GLU A 57 3.33 2.29 0.33
N ALA A 58 4.32 2.57 1.17
CA ALA A 58 4.11 3.21 2.47
C ALA A 58 3.78 4.70 2.30
N THR A 59 2.87 5.02 1.40
CA THR A 59 2.50 6.40 1.08
C THR A 59 1.14 6.69 1.69
N PHE A 60 1.20 6.98 2.99
CA PHE A 60 0.57 8.15 3.61
C PHE A 60 -0.93 8.41 3.27
N GLY A 61 -1.82 7.81 4.06
CA GLY A 61 -3.18 8.35 4.20
C GLY A 61 -3.18 9.84 4.54
N ALA A 62 -2.21 10.30 5.35
CA ALA A 62 -2.05 11.73 5.68
C ALA A 62 -1.61 12.61 4.49
N ARG A 63 -0.77 12.13 3.55
CA ARG A 63 -0.40 12.89 2.35
C ARG A 63 -1.56 12.93 1.36
N ALA A 64 -2.27 11.81 1.16
CA ALA A 64 -3.44 11.77 0.30
C ALA A 64 -4.55 12.72 0.79
N MET A 65 -4.79 12.78 2.11
CA MET A 65 -5.72 13.74 2.71
C MET A 65 -5.22 15.20 2.66
N GLY A 66 -3.90 15.41 2.77
CA GLY A 66 -3.28 16.73 2.70
C GLY A 66 -3.19 17.31 1.29
N PHE A 67 -3.23 16.48 0.25
CA PHE A 67 -3.11 16.86 -1.16
C PHE A 67 -4.45 17.36 -1.74
N ASN A 68 -5.05 18.34 -1.08
CA ASN A 68 -6.27 19.00 -1.54
C ASN A 68 -5.92 20.33 -2.26
N ARG A 69 -6.75 20.74 -3.22
CA ARG A 69 -6.52 21.93 -4.05
C ARG A 69 -6.29 23.19 -3.21
N SER A 70 -7.08 23.38 -2.15
CA SER A 70 -6.96 24.51 -1.23
C SER A 70 -5.63 24.54 -0.48
N ASN A 71 -5.12 23.40 -0.01
CA ASN A 71 -3.83 23.31 0.67
C ASN A 71 -2.69 23.58 -0.29
N VAL A 72 -2.76 23.01 -1.49
CA VAL A 72 -1.72 23.21 -2.51
C VAL A 72 -1.63 24.68 -2.89
N ILE A 73 -2.77 25.33 -3.17
CA ILE A 73 -2.82 26.77 -3.46
C ILE A 73 -2.23 27.56 -2.29
N ARG A 74 -2.66 27.28 -1.06
CA ARG A 74 -2.15 27.98 0.14
C ARG A 74 -0.63 27.84 0.31
N ILE A 75 -0.06 26.66 0.01
CA ILE A 75 1.39 26.45 0.08
C ILE A 75 2.11 27.29 -0.98
N PHE A 76 1.60 27.33 -2.21
CA PHE A 76 2.21 28.13 -3.28
C PHE A 76 2.08 29.62 -3.04
N ASP A 77 0.94 30.09 -2.53
CA ASP A 77 0.74 31.49 -2.17
C ASP A 77 1.72 31.91 -1.08
N PHE A 78 1.86 31.08 -0.03
CA PHE A 78 2.83 31.33 1.04
C PHE A 78 4.28 31.34 0.53
N LEU A 79 4.64 30.39 -0.35
CA LEU A 79 5.97 30.34 -0.95
C LEU A 79 6.25 31.61 -1.77
N LYS A 80 5.27 32.05 -2.56
CA LYS A 80 5.37 33.27 -3.36
C LYS A 80 5.58 34.50 -2.48
N ASP A 81 4.80 34.66 -1.42
CA ASP A 81 4.94 35.76 -0.46
C ASP A 81 6.33 35.80 0.18
N VAL A 82 6.87 34.63 0.56
CA VAL A 82 8.22 34.53 1.16
C VAL A 82 9.31 34.89 0.13
N VAL A 83 9.18 34.39 -1.10
CA VAL A 83 10.13 34.68 -2.19
C VAL A 83 10.12 36.18 -2.51
N ASP A 84 8.94 36.79 -2.64
CA ASP A 84 8.79 38.21 -2.95
C ASP A 84 9.28 39.11 -1.81
N LYS A 85 8.96 38.75 -0.56
CA LYS A 85 9.39 39.50 0.65
C LYS A 85 10.90 39.50 0.84
N HIS A 86 11.54 38.36 0.63
CA HIS A 86 12.97 38.19 0.86
C HIS A 86 13.83 38.34 -0.41
N LYS A 87 13.20 38.59 -1.56
CA LYS A 87 13.84 38.68 -2.89
C LYS A 87 14.77 37.49 -3.14
N LEU A 88 14.27 36.29 -2.85
CA LEU A 88 15.06 35.07 -3.00
C LEU A 88 15.33 34.81 -4.48
N THR A 89 16.60 34.77 -4.84
CA THR A 89 17.06 34.35 -6.16
C THR A 89 17.24 32.83 -6.19
N GLN A 90 17.23 32.23 -7.38
CA GLN A 90 17.24 30.78 -7.56
C GLN A 90 18.45 30.10 -6.90
N ASP A 91 19.60 30.79 -6.81
CA ASP A 91 20.83 30.34 -6.15
C ASP A 91 20.70 30.18 -4.62
N ARG A 92 19.62 30.70 -4.02
CA ARG A 92 19.38 30.67 -2.56
C ARG A 92 18.27 29.71 -2.16
N ILE A 93 17.71 28.97 -3.10
CA ILE A 93 16.65 27.99 -2.84
C ILE A 93 17.31 26.61 -2.83
N TYR A 94 17.37 26.01 -1.65
CA TYR A 94 17.92 24.67 -1.46
C TYR A 94 16.78 23.68 -1.23
N ASN A 95 16.82 22.56 -1.94
CA ASN A 95 15.98 21.42 -1.60
C ASN A 95 16.58 20.75 -0.36
N SER A 96 15.88 20.86 0.77
CA SER A 96 16.19 20.12 2.00
C SER A 96 15.10 19.09 2.22
N ASP A 97 15.35 17.85 1.82
CA ASP A 97 14.49 16.71 2.13
C ASP A 97 15.21 15.74 3.09
N GLU A 98 14.42 15.08 3.92
CA GLU A 98 14.93 14.12 4.88
C GLU A 98 15.18 12.78 4.18
N THR A 99 16.41 12.26 4.31
CA THR A 99 16.72 10.87 3.91
C THR A 99 16.61 9.96 5.12
N GLY A 100 15.49 9.24 5.21
CA GLY A 100 15.28 8.22 6.25
C GLY A 100 16.12 6.97 5.99
N ILE A 101 17.25 6.81 6.68
CA ILE A 101 18.04 5.57 6.64
C ILE A 101 17.47 4.61 7.69
N SER A 102 16.81 3.53 7.24
CA SER A 102 16.27 2.50 8.12
C SER A 102 17.18 1.28 8.16
N ILE A 103 17.63 0.90 9.36
CA ILE A 103 18.53 -0.25 9.62
C ILE A 103 17.81 -1.60 9.40
N ASN A 104 16.47 -1.59 9.36
CA ASN A 104 15.64 -2.76 9.12
C ASN A 104 14.61 -2.48 8.03
N PRO A 105 14.93 -2.74 6.75
CA PRO A 105 13.96 -2.64 5.69
C PRO A 105 12.98 -3.82 5.80
N LYS A 106 12.02 -3.75 6.73
CA LYS A 106 10.85 -4.62 6.68
C LYS A 106 10.03 -4.20 5.47
N GLY A 107 10.41 -4.73 4.30
CA GLY A 107 9.68 -4.57 3.08
C GLY A 107 8.24 -5.00 3.30
N HIS A 108 7.30 -4.21 2.81
CA HIS A 108 5.91 -4.59 2.90
C HIS A 108 5.67 -5.90 2.17
N SER A 109 5.06 -6.87 2.88
CA SER A 109 4.57 -8.10 2.28
C SER A 109 3.65 -7.74 1.13
N LYS A 110 3.81 -8.45 0.01
CA LYS A 110 2.98 -8.20 -1.17
C LYS A 110 1.51 -8.54 -0.86
N ILE A 111 0.60 -7.67 -1.28
CA ILE A 111 -0.84 -7.83 -1.12
C ILE A 111 -1.51 -8.02 -2.48
N ILE A 112 -2.67 -8.66 -2.48
CA ILE A 112 -3.49 -8.88 -3.67
C ILE A 112 -4.35 -7.65 -3.88
N ALA A 113 -4.30 -7.08 -5.08
CA ALA A 113 -5.02 -5.86 -5.46
C ALA A 113 -5.65 -6.01 -6.84
N THR A 114 -6.63 -5.16 -7.15
CA THR A 114 -7.23 -5.14 -8.50
C THR A 114 -6.28 -4.55 -9.52
N GLY A 115 -6.16 -5.21 -10.67
CA GLY A 115 -5.38 -4.79 -11.83
C GLY A 115 -5.87 -3.44 -12.36
N GLY A 116 -4.92 -2.60 -12.78
CA GLY A 116 -5.19 -1.23 -13.24
C GLY A 116 -4.91 -0.14 -12.21
N LYS A 117 -4.71 -0.47 -10.92
CA LYS A 117 -4.27 0.49 -9.90
C LYS A 117 -2.75 0.43 -9.72
N CYS A 118 -2.07 1.51 -10.07
CA CYS A 118 -0.62 1.64 -9.87
C CYS A 118 -0.25 1.84 -8.39
N GLN A 119 -1.18 2.35 -7.57
CA GLN A 119 -0.97 2.60 -6.15
C GLN A 119 -1.94 1.78 -5.30
N VAL A 120 -1.38 0.98 -4.40
CA VAL A 120 -2.14 0.24 -3.39
C VAL A 120 -1.68 0.72 -2.03
N ALA A 121 -2.51 1.51 -1.38
CA ALA A 121 -2.21 2.05 -0.06
C ALA A 121 -2.50 0.98 1.01
N ALA A 122 -1.59 0.85 1.97
CA ALA A 122 -1.79 0.07 3.19
C ALA A 122 -1.82 1.04 4.38
N LEU A 123 -2.84 0.94 5.23
CA LEU A 123 -2.89 1.73 6.46
C LEU A 123 -1.80 1.24 7.42
N LYS A 124 -0.85 2.09 7.80
CA LYS A 124 0.00 1.84 8.96
C LYS A 124 -0.68 2.40 10.20
N SER A 125 -0.68 1.64 11.29
CA SER A 125 -1.07 2.17 12.60
C SER A 125 -0.14 3.33 12.97
N ALA A 126 -0.71 4.41 13.52
CA ALA A 126 0.01 5.65 13.80
C ALA A 126 1.06 5.53 14.92
N ASP A 127 1.05 4.46 15.70
CA ASP A 127 1.99 4.27 16.80
C ASP A 127 3.11 3.31 16.42
N ARG A 128 4.30 3.86 16.19
CA ARG A 128 5.55 3.43 16.84
C ARG A 128 6.49 4.63 16.89
N GLY A 129 6.68 5.17 18.10
CA GLY A 129 7.72 6.16 18.41
C GLY A 129 9.13 5.61 18.26
#